data_AF-A0A7S3DXP2-F1
#
_entry.id   AF-A0A7S3DXP2-F1
#
_cell.length_a   1.000
_cell.length_b   1.000
_cell.length_c   1.000
_cell.angle_alpha   90.00
_cell.angle_beta   90.00
_cell.angle_gamma   90.00
#
_symmetry.space_group_name_H-M   'P 1'
#
loop_
_entity.id
_entity.type
_entity.pdbx_description
1 polymer ?
#
loop_
_entity_poly.entity_id
_entity_poly.type
_entity_poly.pdbx_seq_one_letter_code
_entity_poly.pdbx_strand_id
1 'polypeptide(L)'
;LLCALYTSLGKLYFMANMFELSNQAYTSCVEIEPYYLDALHSRGSTRIVLNQYVEAGQDFGTVIIRDEEHLFSDAYTGMVRILEADEAAVPFGWDFVLSRLDAAILQFENVLASQTETRSRVALANSLRRFHHSMFVYHERKTKDYGAAWEHLSKAHDYKLMTLGEFPVGSESIKLTQIQAVFKAGFWPDGMGSSTRAPIFVIGFARSGSTLLERVLDAHPQIFGMGENSVFNGRLDNIRQRIVEASVSGDAYRLPAMTGEMAEEVVDEMKDRWRDLEEQTVQSDMPSRFVDKMLTNYFNIGFIHMLYPKALILHVIREPMDTVFSAYKHDFPADRLAYTCDKKVLAELYNTYRDTMNHWEKVLPGRIMHVRYEDMVNDMPGVARSIIKATGLPWQDSVLDFHNKKQYVNTFSTTQVRKQVYKDSMQSWKKYEQHLQPMMDLLDHRVAYDQPTTLPGYKKPDPVEKPSASDGGEERDEL
;
A
#
# COMPACT_ATOMS: atom_id res chain seq x y z
N LEU A 1 30.14 17.16 16.03
CA LEU A 1 30.60 15.91 15.34
C LEU A 1 29.94 14.67 15.93
N LEU A 2 30.06 14.42 17.25
CA LEU A 2 29.48 13.23 17.90
C LEU A 2 27.96 13.10 17.69
N CYS A 3 27.19 14.19 17.84
CA CYS A 3 25.75 14.22 17.54
C CYS A 3 25.42 13.80 16.10
N ALA A 4 26.20 14.27 15.12
CA ALA A 4 26.00 13.91 13.72
C ALA A 4 26.27 12.41 13.47
N LEU A 5 27.26 11.82 14.14
CA LEU A 5 27.52 10.38 14.08
C LEU A 5 26.36 9.57 14.67
N TYR A 6 25.85 9.98 15.84
CA TYR A 6 24.66 9.37 16.43
C TYR A 6 23.43 9.49 15.55
N THR A 7 23.25 10.62 14.88
CA THR A 7 22.14 10.84 13.93
C THR A 7 22.26 9.90 12.73
N SER A 8 23.45 9.78 12.13
CA SER A 8 23.69 8.85 11.03
C SER A 8 23.50 7.39 11.44
N LEU A 9 23.98 7.02 12.63
CA LEU A 9 23.78 5.68 13.20
C LEU A 9 22.28 5.38 13.42
N GLY A 10 21.54 6.35 13.97
CA GLY A 10 20.10 6.25 14.14
C GLY A 10 19.37 6.02 12.82
N LYS A 11 19.78 6.70 11.75
CA LYS A 11 19.21 6.52 10.40
C LYS A 11 19.46 5.11 9.86
N LEU A 12 20.66 4.56 10.06
CA LEU A 12 20.99 3.18 9.68
C LEU A 12 20.14 2.16 10.45
N TYR A 13 20.01 2.33 11.78
CA TYR A 13 19.14 1.46 12.58
C TYR A 13 17.67 1.55 12.15
N PHE A 14 17.18 2.74 11.80
CA PHE A 14 15.83 2.90 11.28
C PHE A 14 15.63 2.12 9.98
N MET A 15 16.57 2.25 9.02
CA MET A 15 16.54 1.52 7.75
C MET A 15 16.61 -0.01 7.94
N ALA A 16 17.28 -0.47 9.00
CA ALA A 16 17.34 -1.88 9.38
C ALA A 16 16.14 -2.36 10.22
N ASN A 17 15.09 -1.53 10.39
CA ASN A 17 13.93 -1.79 11.24
C ASN A 17 14.25 -2.01 12.74
N MET A 18 15.42 -1.56 13.21
CA MET A 18 15.85 -1.63 14.61
C MET A 18 15.40 -0.35 15.34
N PHE A 19 14.09 -0.15 15.44
CA PHE A 19 13.50 1.13 15.86
C PHE A 19 13.90 1.56 17.29
N GLU A 20 14.06 0.63 18.22
CA GLU A 20 14.50 0.95 19.60
C GLU A 20 15.94 1.47 19.63
N LEU A 21 16.86 0.81 18.91
CA LEU A 21 18.26 1.28 18.79
C LEU A 21 18.33 2.62 18.05
N SER A 22 17.48 2.79 17.04
CA SER A 22 17.34 4.06 16.32
C SER A 22 16.95 5.20 17.27
N ASN A 23 15.91 4.99 18.09
CA ASN A 23 15.45 5.97 19.09
C ASN A 23 16.52 6.27 20.15
N GLN A 24 17.26 5.25 20.60
CA GLN A 24 18.38 5.42 21.54
C GLN A 24 19.50 6.28 20.93
N ALA A 25 19.93 5.97 19.71
CA ALA A 25 20.99 6.73 19.04
C ALA A 25 20.61 8.21 18.87
N TYR A 26 19.38 8.52 18.43
CA TYR A 26 18.94 9.90 18.35
C TYR A 26 18.85 10.57 19.73
N THR A 27 18.45 9.83 20.76
CA THR A 27 18.41 10.34 22.14
C THR A 27 19.81 10.72 22.63
N SER A 28 20.83 9.91 22.37
CA SER A 28 22.22 10.26 22.67
C SER A 28 22.66 11.56 21.99
N CYS A 29 22.18 11.85 20.77
CA CYS A 29 22.45 13.13 20.11
C CYS A 29 21.73 14.29 20.83
N VAL A 30 20.42 14.16 21.09
CA VAL A 30 19.63 15.22 21.74
C VAL A 30 20.09 15.52 23.17
N GLU A 31 20.64 14.55 23.89
CA GLU A 31 21.27 14.79 25.20
C GLU A 31 22.52 15.68 25.12
N ILE A 32 23.26 15.62 24.00
CA ILE A 32 24.45 16.43 23.76
C ILE A 32 24.05 17.80 23.21
N GLU A 33 23.17 17.83 22.21
CA GLU A 33 22.69 19.05 21.54
C GLU A 33 21.15 19.04 21.52
N PRO A 34 20.48 19.62 22.54
CA PRO A 34 19.02 19.55 22.70
C PRO A 34 18.20 20.11 21.54
N TYR A 35 18.79 20.96 20.70
CA TYR A 35 18.14 21.63 19.57
C TYR A 35 18.66 21.15 18.21
N TYR A 36 19.29 19.98 18.14
CA TYR A 36 19.75 19.40 16.87
C TYR A 36 18.55 18.90 16.04
N LEU A 37 18.04 19.76 15.16
CA LEU A 37 16.75 19.58 14.47
C LEU A 37 16.65 18.26 13.68
N ASP A 38 17.71 17.83 13.00
CA ASP A 38 17.72 16.58 12.22
C ASP A 38 17.54 15.35 13.12
N ALA A 39 18.13 15.35 14.32
CA ALA A 39 17.94 14.28 15.30
C ALA A 39 16.55 14.33 15.93
N LEU A 40 16.05 15.51 16.31
CA LEU A 40 14.70 15.66 16.85
C LEU A 40 13.64 15.18 15.84
N HIS A 41 13.74 15.63 14.59
CA HIS A 41 12.84 15.22 13.51
C HIS A 41 12.88 13.70 13.29
N SER A 42 14.08 13.12 13.20
CA SER A 42 14.25 11.69 12.95
C SER A 42 13.81 10.84 14.16
N ARG A 43 14.03 11.33 15.39
CA ARG A 43 13.56 10.70 16.63
C ARG A 43 12.05 10.74 16.73
N GLY A 44 11.41 11.89 16.47
CA GLY A 44 9.97 12.02 16.44
C GLY A 44 9.32 11.03 15.46
N SER A 45 9.90 10.88 14.26
CA SER A 45 9.44 9.90 13.27
C SER A 45 9.57 8.45 13.78
N THR A 46 10.66 8.14 14.47
CA THR A 46 10.89 6.82 15.08
C THR A 46 9.92 6.54 16.23
N ARG A 47 9.66 7.56 17.06
CA ARG A 47 8.72 7.47 18.19
C ARG A 47 7.28 7.26 17.76
N ILE A 48 6.84 7.81 16.62
CA ILE A 48 5.55 7.45 16.02
C ILE A 48 5.46 5.94 15.75
N VAL A 49 6.52 5.33 15.20
CA VAL A 49 6.54 3.88 14.89
C VAL A 49 6.45 3.04 16.17
N LEU A 50 7.09 3.51 17.25
CA LEU A 50 7.06 2.92 18.59
C LEU A 50 5.75 3.22 19.37
N ASN A 51 4.83 4.00 18.79
CA ASN A 51 3.61 4.52 19.44
C ASN A 51 3.90 5.40 20.69
N GLN A 52 5.05 6.05 20.74
CA GLN A 52 5.45 7.02 21.77
C GLN A 52 4.99 8.43 21.35
N TYR A 53 3.67 8.64 21.33
CA TYR A 53 3.05 9.81 20.70
C TYR A 53 3.34 11.13 21.42
N VAL A 54 3.38 11.13 22.76
CA VAL A 54 3.62 12.33 23.56
C VAL A 54 5.03 12.85 23.31
N GLU A 55 6.02 11.96 23.37
CA GLU A 55 7.43 12.28 23.15
C GLU A 55 7.72 12.65 21.69
N ALA A 56 7.02 12.01 20.74
CA ALA A 56 7.07 12.39 19.33
C ALA A 56 6.51 13.81 19.11
N GLY A 57 5.39 14.14 19.77
CA GLY A 57 4.78 15.47 19.71
C GLY A 57 5.72 16.55 20.25
N GLN A 58 6.42 16.27 21.36
CA GLN A 58 7.41 17.21 21.89
C GLN A 58 8.57 17.46 20.91
N ASP A 59 9.08 16.40 20.28
CA ASP A 59 10.17 16.51 19.30
C ASP A 59 9.74 17.33 18.08
N PHE A 60 8.61 16.98 17.45
CA PHE A 60 8.14 17.74 16.28
C PHE A 60 7.73 19.17 16.62
N GLY A 61 7.20 19.40 17.82
CA GLY A 61 6.81 20.74 18.27
C GLY A 61 8.04 21.63 18.40
N THR A 62 9.12 21.07 18.95
CA THR A 62 10.43 21.75 19.03
C THR A 62 10.97 22.06 17.65
N VAL A 63 10.90 21.10 16.71
CA VAL A 63 11.32 21.31 15.31
C VAL A 63 10.52 22.45 14.67
N ILE A 64 9.18 22.39 14.72
CA ILE A 64 8.30 23.39 14.13
C ILE A 64 8.50 24.80 14.73
N ILE A 65 8.81 24.90 16.03
CA ILE A 65 9.07 26.19 16.70
C ILE A 65 10.42 26.79 16.28
N ARG A 66 11.42 25.96 16.02
CA ARG A 66 12.81 26.40 15.80
C ARG A 66 13.22 26.45 14.33
N ASP A 67 12.50 25.76 13.46
CA ASP A 67 12.77 25.68 12.03
C ASP A 67 12.11 26.86 11.28
N GLU A 68 12.73 28.04 11.41
CA GLU A 68 12.27 29.29 10.76
C GLU A 68 12.30 29.20 9.22
N GLU A 69 13.16 28.36 8.66
CA GLU A 69 13.30 28.15 7.21
C GLU A 69 12.42 26.99 6.68
N HIS A 70 11.72 26.29 7.56
CA HIS A 70 10.89 25.12 7.26
C HIS A 70 11.62 24.01 6.47
N LEU A 71 12.91 23.80 6.77
CA LEU A 71 13.72 22.72 6.19
C LEU A 71 13.20 21.33 6.53
N PHE A 72 12.44 21.20 7.63
CA PHE A 72 11.84 19.98 8.13
C PHE A 72 10.32 20.03 8.03
N SER A 73 9.78 20.41 6.87
CA SER A 73 8.32 20.48 6.61
C SER A 73 7.58 19.15 6.90
N ASP A 74 8.28 18.03 6.86
CA ASP A 74 7.80 16.70 7.27
C ASP A 74 7.33 16.65 8.73
N ALA A 75 7.86 17.52 9.61
CA ALA A 75 7.45 17.62 11.00
C ALA A 75 5.95 17.96 11.16
N TYR A 76 5.37 18.75 10.25
CA TYR A 76 3.94 19.03 10.23
C TYR A 76 3.13 17.77 9.94
N THR A 77 3.55 16.97 8.96
CA THR A 77 2.89 15.70 8.65
C THR A 77 3.03 14.70 9.81
N GLY A 78 4.16 14.70 10.52
CA GLY A 78 4.36 13.94 11.76
C GLY A 78 3.39 14.37 12.85
N MET A 79 3.24 15.68 13.09
CA MET A 79 2.29 16.23 14.05
C MET A 79 0.85 15.87 13.76
N VAL A 80 0.42 16.02 12.50
CA VAL A 80 -0.93 15.65 12.06
C VAL A 80 -1.22 14.16 12.31
N ARG A 81 -0.25 13.28 12.03
CA ARG A 81 -0.38 11.84 12.33
C ARG A 81 -0.55 11.56 13.82
N ILE A 82 0.13 12.31 14.68
CA ILE A 82 -0.02 12.19 16.13
C ILE A 82 -1.40 12.67 16.54
N LEU A 83 -1.84 13.85 16.09
CA LEU A 83 -3.17 14.40 16.37
C LEU A 83 -4.31 13.47 15.90
N GLU A 84 -4.16 12.79 14.76
CA GLU A 84 -5.12 11.77 14.31
C GLU A 84 -5.19 10.54 15.22
N ALA A 85 -4.08 10.18 15.87
CA ALA A 85 -3.97 9.00 16.71
C ALA A 85 -4.35 9.28 18.17
N ASP A 86 -3.86 10.38 18.72
CA ASP A 86 -4.05 10.85 20.09
C ASP A 86 -3.88 12.37 20.15
N GLU A 87 -5.00 13.10 20.14
CA GLU A 87 -4.98 14.57 20.21
C GLU A 87 -4.36 15.10 21.51
N ALA A 88 -4.45 14.35 22.61
CA ALA A 88 -3.90 14.77 23.90
C ALA A 88 -2.37 14.72 23.93
N ALA A 89 -1.75 13.99 22.99
CA ALA A 89 -0.31 13.85 22.90
C ALA A 89 0.41 15.10 22.37
N VAL A 90 -0.32 16.03 21.73
CA VAL A 90 0.26 17.28 21.20
C VAL A 90 -0.17 18.46 22.08
N PRO A 91 0.77 19.09 22.80
CA PRO A 91 0.48 20.33 23.53
C PRO A 91 -0.11 21.38 22.59
N PHE A 92 -1.18 22.05 23.02
CA PHE A 92 -1.95 23.05 22.25
C PHE A 92 -2.78 22.51 21.08
N GLY A 93 -2.77 21.20 20.82
CA GLY A 93 -3.65 20.54 19.86
C GLY A 93 -3.51 21.06 18.42
N TRP A 94 -4.61 20.98 17.67
CA TRP A 94 -4.66 21.40 16.26
C TRP A 94 -4.32 22.88 16.06
N ASP A 95 -4.75 23.77 16.95
CA ASP A 95 -4.58 25.22 16.80
C ASP A 95 -3.10 25.63 16.63
N PHE A 96 -2.19 24.98 17.37
CA PHE A 96 -0.75 25.23 17.26
C PHE A 96 -0.17 24.89 15.89
N VAL A 97 -0.66 23.80 15.28
CA VAL A 97 -0.21 23.32 13.97
C VAL A 97 -0.82 24.20 12.87
N LEU A 98 -2.12 24.49 12.96
CA LEU A 98 -2.87 25.24 11.95
C LEU A 98 -2.36 26.68 11.81
N SER A 99 -2.15 27.39 12.94
CA SER A 99 -1.69 28.79 12.88
C SER A 99 -0.34 28.94 12.16
N ARG A 100 0.51 27.89 12.23
CA ARG A 100 1.82 27.85 11.58
C ARG A 100 1.73 27.39 10.13
N LEU A 101 0.86 26.42 9.84
CA LEU A 101 0.58 26.00 8.47
C LEU A 101 0.03 27.15 7.64
N ASP A 102 -0.94 27.91 8.15
CA ASP A 102 -1.53 29.05 7.43
C ASP A 102 -0.48 30.12 7.09
N ALA A 103 0.38 30.46 8.07
CA ALA A 103 1.47 31.41 7.86
C ALA A 103 2.51 30.88 6.85
N ALA A 104 2.92 29.62 7.00
CA ALA A 104 3.93 28.99 6.14
C ALA A 104 3.43 28.83 4.69
N ILE A 105 2.17 28.43 4.48
CA ILE A 105 1.54 28.33 3.16
C ILE A 105 1.59 29.70 2.47
N LEU A 106 1.07 30.75 3.12
CA LEU A 106 1.05 32.09 2.54
C LEU A 106 2.46 32.59 2.19
N GLN A 107 3.44 32.37 3.07
CA GLN A 107 4.83 32.74 2.82
C GLN A 107 5.39 31.98 1.61
N PHE A 108 5.23 30.66 1.56
CA PHE A 108 5.84 29.82 0.54
C PHE A 108 5.19 30.02 -0.84
N GLU A 109 3.87 30.23 -0.90
CA GLU A 109 3.16 30.57 -2.14
C GLU A 109 3.67 31.90 -2.72
N ASN A 110 3.84 32.92 -1.87
CA ASN A 110 4.38 34.22 -2.28
C ASN A 110 5.82 34.10 -2.81
N VAL A 111 6.69 33.35 -2.13
CA VAL A 111 8.06 33.12 -2.59
C VAL A 111 8.06 32.35 -3.91
N LEU A 112 7.27 31.27 -4.02
CA LEU A 112 7.18 30.45 -5.23
C LEU A 112 6.70 31.23 -6.46
N ALA A 113 5.81 32.21 -6.28
CA ALA A 113 5.30 33.05 -7.36
C ALA A 113 6.41 33.88 -8.05
N SER A 114 7.41 34.32 -7.28
CA SER A 114 8.55 35.10 -7.78
C SER A 114 9.82 34.28 -8.07
N GLN A 115 9.87 33.03 -7.60
CA GLN A 115 11.07 32.19 -7.70
C GLN A 115 11.25 31.63 -9.13
N THR A 116 12.43 31.86 -9.71
CA THR A 116 12.77 31.42 -11.08
C THR A 116 13.69 30.20 -11.11
N GLU A 117 14.47 29.96 -10.05
CA GLU A 117 15.39 28.83 -10.01
C GLU A 117 14.64 27.50 -9.82
N THR A 118 14.74 26.60 -10.80
CA THR A 118 14.04 25.31 -10.82
C THR A 118 14.21 24.50 -9.53
N ARG A 119 15.44 24.39 -9.01
CA ARG A 119 15.71 23.61 -7.79
C ARG A 119 14.97 24.18 -6.58
N SER A 120 15.00 25.49 -6.43
CA SER A 120 14.31 26.21 -5.35
C SER A 120 12.79 26.11 -5.49
N ARG A 121 12.26 26.20 -6.72
CA ARG A 121 10.82 25.98 -7.00
C ARG A 121 10.36 24.58 -6.57
N VAL A 122 11.15 23.55 -6.89
CA VAL A 122 10.85 22.16 -6.50
C VAL A 122 10.89 21.97 -4.98
N ALA A 123 11.83 22.59 -4.28
CA ALA A 123 11.90 22.53 -2.82
C ALA A 123 10.68 23.21 -2.15
N LEU A 124 10.28 24.37 -2.65
CA LEU A 124 9.09 25.10 -2.19
C LEU A 124 7.81 24.30 -2.45
N ALA A 125 7.63 23.78 -3.67
CA ALA A 125 6.49 22.95 -4.04
C ALA A 125 6.39 21.69 -3.17
N ASN A 126 7.52 21.04 -2.86
CA ASN A 126 7.55 19.89 -1.96
C ASN A 126 7.07 20.23 -0.54
N SER A 127 7.40 21.42 -0.03
CA SER A 127 6.95 21.88 1.30
C SER A 127 5.47 22.24 1.28
N LEU A 128 5.03 23.01 0.28
CA LEU A 128 3.62 23.36 0.09
C LEU A 128 2.73 22.13 -0.05
N ARG A 129 3.17 21.13 -0.82
CA ARG A 129 2.50 19.82 -0.91
C ARG A 129 2.23 19.23 0.47
N ARG A 130 3.22 19.22 1.37
CA ARG A 130 3.10 18.65 2.72
C ARG A 130 2.22 19.50 3.64
N PHE A 131 2.30 20.83 3.52
CA PHE A 131 1.45 21.74 4.28
C PHE A 131 -0.02 21.59 3.89
N HIS A 132 -0.33 21.63 2.59
CA HIS A 132 -1.69 21.41 2.10
C HIS A 132 -2.20 20.00 2.42
N HIS A 133 -1.37 18.96 2.33
CA HIS A 133 -1.78 17.62 2.77
C HIS A 133 -2.11 17.57 4.27
N SER A 134 -1.38 18.32 5.11
CA SER A 134 -1.67 18.41 6.54
C SER A 134 -3.01 19.09 6.82
N MET A 135 -3.29 20.20 6.11
CA MET A 135 -4.60 20.89 6.17
C MET A 135 -5.75 20.03 5.65
N PHE A 136 -5.51 19.25 4.59
CA PHE A 136 -6.48 18.29 4.07
C PHE A 136 -6.90 17.30 5.16
N VAL A 137 -5.94 16.68 5.85
CA VAL A 137 -6.23 15.71 6.91
C VAL A 137 -7.00 16.36 8.06
N TYR A 138 -6.62 17.57 8.46
CA TYR A 138 -7.36 18.33 9.47
C TYR A 138 -8.83 18.51 9.09
N HIS A 139 -9.11 19.06 7.91
CA HIS A 139 -10.48 19.33 7.48
C HIS A 139 -11.29 18.04 7.30
N GLU A 140 -10.67 16.98 6.80
CA GLU A 140 -11.36 15.71 6.61
C GLU A 140 -11.70 15.01 7.94
N ARG A 141 -10.78 15.02 8.90
CA ARG A 141 -10.90 14.25 10.14
C ARG A 141 -11.53 15.03 11.28
N LYS A 142 -11.12 16.29 11.46
CA LYS A 142 -11.49 17.11 12.60
C LYS A 142 -12.75 17.92 12.34
N THR A 143 -12.77 18.70 11.25
CA THR A 143 -13.92 19.58 10.97
C THR A 143 -15.01 18.90 10.14
N LYS A 144 -14.66 17.82 9.43
CA LYS A 144 -15.52 17.17 8.41
C LYS A 144 -16.00 18.14 7.33
N ASP A 145 -15.21 19.19 7.07
CA ASP A 145 -15.44 20.13 5.97
C ASP A 145 -14.83 19.53 4.70
N TYR A 146 -15.64 18.79 3.95
CA TYR A 146 -15.17 18.10 2.75
C TYR A 146 -14.85 19.06 1.59
N GLY A 147 -15.40 20.28 1.60
CA GLY A 147 -15.10 21.31 0.61
C GLY A 147 -13.69 21.87 0.82
N ALA A 148 -13.39 22.31 2.05
CA ALA A 148 -12.05 22.77 2.43
C ALA A 148 -11.01 21.64 2.30
N ALA A 149 -11.37 20.42 2.70
CA ALA A 149 -10.51 19.26 2.51
C ALA A 149 -10.17 19.05 1.02
N TRP A 150 -11.16 19.11 0.14
CA TRP A 150 -10.93 18.95 -1.30
C TRP A 150 -10.03 20.04 -1.89
N GLU A 151 -10.19 21.29 -1.47
CA GLU A 151 -9.35 22.40 -1.91
C GLU A 151 -7.87 22.14 -1.55
N HIS A 152 -7.60 21.80 -0.29
CA HIS A 152 -6.25 21.52 0.16
C HIS A 152 -5.68 20.24 -0.48
N LEU A 153 -6.48 19.18 -0.68
CA LEU A 153 -6.02 17.99 -1.40
C LEU A 153 -5.63 18.32 -2.85
N SER A 154 -6.46 19.14 -3.53
CA SER A 154 -6.19 19.56 -4.90
C SER A 154 -4.91 20.38 -5.00
N LYS A 155 -4.72 21.38 -4.12
CA LYS A 155 -3.48 22.18 -4.05
C LYS A 155 -2.25 21.30 -3.76
N ALA A 156 -2.37 20.34 -2.84
CA ALA A 156 -1.29 19.41 -2.54
C ALA A 156 -0.87 18.61 -3.79
N HIS A 157 -1.84 18.17 -4.60
CA HIS A 157 -1.59 17.47 -5.85
C HIS A 157 -0.98 18.37 -6.92
N ASP A 158 -1.45 19.61 -7.07
CA ASP A 158 -0.88 20.56 -8.01
C ASP A 158 0.61 20.82 -7.71
N TYR A 159 0.95 21.04 -6.43
CA TYR A 159 2.34 21.19 -6.02
C TYR A 159 3.15 19.91 -6.19
N LYS A 160 2.56 18.73 -5.96
CA LYS A 160 3.23 17.46 -6.24
C LYS A 160 3.58 17.34 -7.72
N LEU A 161 2.65 17.66 -8.62
CA LEU A 161 2.88 17.58 -10.06
C LEU A 161 4.01 18.51 -10.53
N MET A 162 4.20 19.67 -9.88
CA MET A 162 5.36 20.54 -10.17
C MET A 162 6.72 19.91 -9.85
N THR A 163 6.75 18.85 -9.03
CA THR A 163 7.99 18.15 -8.63
C THR A 163 8.26 16.91 -9.47
N LEU A 164 7.29 16.47 -10.27
CA LEU A 164 7.38 15.28 -11.09
C LEU A 164 7.81 15.63 -12.52
N GLY A 165 8.43 14.67 -13.20
CA GLY A 165 8.68 14.75 -14.63
C GLY A 165 7.38 14.58 -15.43
N GLU A 166 7.48 14.58 -16.76
CA GLU A 166 6.35 14.25 -17.60
C GLU A 166 5.99 12.76 -17.48
N PHE A 167 4.71 12.48 -17.31
CA PHE A 167 4.21 11.11 -17.38
C PHE A 167 4.17 10.65 -18.85
N PRO A 168 4.74 9.49 -19.19
CA PRO A 168 4.68 8.96 -20.56
C PRO A 168 3.28 8.42 -20.84
N VAL A 169 2.38 9.29 -21.30
CA VAL A 169 0.99 8.96 -21.67
C VAL A 169 0.96 7.82 -22.67
N GLY A 170 0.10 6.82 -22.44
CA GLY A 170 -0.04 5.64 -23.27
C GLY A 170 0.96 4.51 -22.97
N SER A 171 1.95 4.74 -22.09
CA SER A 171 2.93 3.71 -21.72
C SER A 171 2.29 2.45 -21.12
N GLU A 172 1.20 2.60 -20.37
CA GLU A 172 0.45 1.48 -19.81
C GLU A 172 -0.30 0.70 -20.90
N SER A 173 -0.90 1.42 -21.86
CA SER A 173 -1.59 0.81 -23.01
C SER A 173 -0.63 0.02 -23.91
N ILE A 174 0.63 0.46 -24.04
CA ILE A 174 1.68 -0.28 -24.77
C ILE A 174 1.98 -1.61 -24.08
N LYS A 175 2.11 -1.62 -22.74
CA LYS A 175 2.33 -2.87 -21.97
C LYS A 175 1.18 -3.86 -22.20
N LEU A 176 -0.06 -3.39 -22.11
CA LEU A 176 -1.23 -4.22 -22.38
C LEU A 176 -1.22 -4.78 -23.80
N THR A 177 -0.92 -3.96 -24.80
CA THR A 177 -0.84 -4.38 -26.21
C THR A 177 0.20 -5.48 -26.40
N GLN A 178 1.37 -5.36 -25.77
CA GLN A 178 2.43 -6.37 -25.80
C GLN A 178 1.99 -7.68 -25.16
N ILE A 179 1.32 -7.62 -24.00
CA ILE A 179 0.76 -8.80 -23.33
C ILE A 179 -0.25 -9.51 -24.24
N GLN A 180 -1.20 -8.77 -24.81
CA GLN A 180 -2.24 -9.32 -25.69
C GLN A 180 -1.68 -9.92 -26.98
N ALA A 181 -0.55 -9.39 -27.47
CA ALA A 181 0.12 -9.91 -28.65
C ALA A 181 0.72 -11.30 -28.42
N VAL A 182 1.25 -11.55 -27.22
CA VAL A 182 1.93 -12.80 -26.85
C VAL A 182 0.95 -13.82 -26.27
N PHE A 183 0.25 -13.47 -25.19
CA PHE A 183 -0.51 -14.40 -24.37
C PHE A 183 -1.95 -14.54 -24.87
N LYS A 184 -2.16 -15.41 -25.86
CA LYS A 184 -3.49 -15.71 -26.42
C LYS A 184 -4.03 -17.01 -25.85
N ALA A 185 -5.34 -17.25 -25.99
CA ALA A 185 -5.99 -18.46 -25.44
C ALA A 185 -5.36 -19.79 -25.91
N GLY A 186 -4.75 -19.82 -27.10
CA GLY A 186 -4.03 -20.99 -27.63
C GLY A 186 -2.52 -20.96 -27.43
N PHE A 187 -1.97 -20.02 -26.67
CA PHE A 187 -0.52 -19.89 -26.46
C PHE A 187 0.05 -21.00 -25.57
N TRP A 188 -0.73 -21.46 -24.59
CA TRP A 188 -0.28 -22.22 -23.41
C TRP A 188 0.34 -23.59 -23.74
N PRO A 189 1.69 -23.70 -23.70
CA PRO A 189 2.40 -24.96 -23.90
C PRO A 189 2.23 -25.92 -22.71
N ASP A 190 2.10 -27.21 -23.00
CA ASP A 190 2.04 -28.26 -21.99
C ASP A 190 3.40 -28.54 -21.34
N GLY A 191 3.38 -29.01 -20.10
CA GLY A 191 4.58 -29.52 -19.41
C GLY A 191 5.61 -28.47 -18.98
N MET A 192 5.27 -27.19 -19.00
CA MET A 192 6.15 -26.12 -18.54
C MET A 192 6.10 -25.88 -17.03
N GLY A 193 7.20 -25.31 -16.52
CA GLY A 193 7.30 -24.83 -15.15
C GLY A 193 7.34 -25.94 -14.10
N SER A 194 7.18 -25.53 -12.85
CA SER A 194 7.18 -26.42 -11.70
C SER A 194 5.77 -26.74 -11.23
N SER A 195 5.55 -27.99 -10.82
CA SER A 195 4.29 -28.44 -10.22
C SER A 195 4.10 -27.98 -8.77
N THR A 196 5.09 -27.28 -8.21
CA THR A 196 5.04 -26.70 -6.86
C THR A 196 3.83 -25.79 -6.68
N ARG A 197 3.26 -25.83 -5.47
CA ARG A 197 2.19 -24.93 -5.02
C ARG A 197 2.69 -23.91 -4.00
N ALA A 198 4.01 -23.84 -3.77
CA ALA A 198 4.59 -23.01 -2.72
C ALA A 198 4.27 -21.52 -2.90
N PRO A 199 4.39 -20.91 -4.10
CA PRO A 199 4.05 -19.50 -4.27
C PRO A 199 2.54 -19.23 -4.24
N ILE A 200 2.15 -18.15 -3.58
CA ILE A 200 0.83 -17.52 -3.62
C ILE A 200 1.03 -16.09 -4.10
N PHE A 201 0.50 -15.75 -5.27
CA PHE A 201 0.61 -14.38 -5.80
C PHE A 201 -0.62 -13.58 -5.41
N VAL A 202 -0.43 -12.45 -4.73
CA VAL A 202 -1.50 -11.49 -4.43
C VAL A 202 -1.36 -10.28 -5.34
N ILE A 203 -2.37 -10.06 -6.19
CA ILE A 203 -2.41 -9.02 -7.21
C ILE A 203 -3.64 -8.13 -7.05
N GLY A 204 -3.64 -7.00 -7.74
CA GLY A 204 -4.78 -6.08 -7.79
C GLY A 204 -4.33 -4.65 -8.03
N PHE A 205 -5.24 -3.70 -7.91
CA PHE A 205 -4.86 -2.29 -7.95
C PHE A 205 -4.39 -1.80 -6.58
N ALA A 206 -3.61 -0.71 -6.54
CA ALA A 206 -3.23 -0.06 -5.30
C ALA A 206 -4.48 0.30 -4.47
N ARG A 207 -4.37 0.19 -3.13
CA ARG A 207 -5.44 0.55 -2.19
C ARG A 207 -6.72 -0.31 -2.27
N SER A 208 -6.64 -1.50 -2.87
CA SER A 208 -7.72 -2.49 -2.94
C SER A 208 -7.89 -3.37 -1.70
N GLY A 209 -6.97 -3.29 -0.71
CA GLY A 209 -7.02 -4.12 0.50
C GLY A 209 -6.14 -5.38 0.47
N SER A 210 -5.16 -5.46 -0.42
CA SER A 210 -4.20 -6.58 -0.50
C SER A 210 -3.42 -6.85 0.78
N THR A 211 -3.12 -5.82 1.58
CA THR A 211 -2.45 -5.97 2.88
C THR A 211 -3.31 -6.72 3.89
N LEU A 212 -4.63 -6.52 3.86
CA LEU A 212 -5.55 -7.27 4.71
C LEU A 212 -5.54 -8.75 4.32
N LEU A 213 -5.65 -9.05 3.02
CA LEU A 213 -5.57 -10.41 2.51
C LEU A 213 -4.26 -11.11 2.89
N GLU A 214 -3.13 -10.44 2.68
CA GLU A 214 -1.80 -10.98 3.02
C GLU A 214 -1.70 -11.32 4.51
N ARG A 215 -2.25 -10.50 5.40
CA ARG A 215 -2.24 -10.79 6.84
C ARG A 215 -3.10 -11.96 7.24
N VAL A 216 -4.27 -12.11 6.63
CA VAL A 216 -5.13 -13.29 6.84
C VAL A 216 -4.38 -14.55 6.43
N LEU A 217 -3.66 -14.52 5.31
CA LEU A 217 -2.80 -15.62 4.87
C LEU A 217 -1.64 -15.87 5.85
N ASP A 218 -0.86 -14.84 6.17
CA ASP A 218 0.33 -14.92 7.03
C ASP A 218 0.00 -15.31 8.48
N ALA A 219 -1.25 -15.17 8.93
CA ALA A 219 -1.71 -15.65 10.23
C ALA A 219 -1.73 -17.19 10.35
N HIS A 220 -1.66 -17.90 9.22
CA HIS A 220 -1.53 -19.36 9.20
C HIS A 220 -0.06 -19.77 9.40
N PRO A 221 0.28 -20.71 10.30
CA PRO A 221 1.67 -21.05 10.65
C PRO A 221 2.50 -21.62 9.48
N GLN A 222 1.84 -22.17 8.46
CA GLN A 222 2.49 -22.74 7.27
C GLN A 222 2.55 -21.78 6.07
N ILE A 223 2.16 -20.52 6.25
CA ILE A 223 2.16 -19.50 5.20
C ILE A 223 3.02 -18.32 5.67
N PHE A 224 3.95 -17.88 4.82
CA PHE A 224 4.79 -16.73 5.10
C PHE A 224 4.52 -15.58 4.14
N GLY A 225 4.16 -14.42 4.68
CA GLY A 225 3.97 -13.17 3.95
C GLY A 225 5.26 -12.41 3.72
N MET A 226 5.67 -12.21 2.48
CA MET A 226 6.95 -11.56 2.13
C MET A 226 6.85 -10.03 1.99
N GLY A 227 5.66 -9.45 2.14
CA GLY A 227 5.44 -8.02 1.94
C GLY A 227 5.54 -7.61 0.47
N GLU A 228 5.93 -6.36 0.23
CA GLU A 228 6.05 -5.77 -1.13
C GLU A 228 7.42 -6.04 -1.80
N ASN A 229 8.24 -6.93 -1.23
CA ASN A 229 9.55 -7.29 -1.78
C ASN A 229 9.45 -8.63 -2.54
N SER A 230 8.93 -8.58 -3.77
CA SER A 230 8.71 -9.76 -4.60
C SER A 230 10.02 -10.38 -5.10
N VAL A 231 10.25 -11.66 -4.75
CA VAL A 231 11.36 -12.46 -5.30
C VAL A 231 11.17 -12.67 -6.79
N PHE A 232 9.93 -12.98 -7.21
CA PHE A 232 9.62 -13.21 -8.62
C PHE A 232 9.96 -11.99 -9.48
N ASN A 233 9.62 -10.78 -9.05
CA ASN A 233 9.94 -9.56 -9.78
C ASN A 233 11.43 -9.25 -9.79
N GLY A 234 12.15 -9.56 -8.70
CA GLY A 234 13.61 -9.43 -8.66
C GLY A 234 14.34 -10.27 -9.72
N ARG A 235 13.71 -11.35 -10.21
CA ARG A 235 14.25 -12.23 -11.24
C ARG A 235 13.61 -12.05 -12.62
N LEU A 236 12.65 -11.13 -12.77
CA LEU A 236 11.79 -11.08 -13.95
C LEU A 236 12.54 -10.78 -15.25
N ASP A 237 13.58 -9.95 -15.20
CA ASP A 237 14.41 -9.65 -16.38
C ASP A 237 15.24 -10.87 -16.80
N ASN A 238 15.83 -11.59 -15.84
CA ASN A 238 16.49 -12.87 -16.11
C ASN A 238 15.49 -13.90 -16.67
N ILE A 239 14.27 -13.93 -16.11
CA ILE A 239 13.21 -14.82 -16.59
C ILE A 239 12.87 -14.55 -18.05
N ARG A 240 12.64 -13.28 -18.40
CA ARG A 240 12.33 -12.86 -19.77
C ARG A 240 13.46 -13.19 -20.73
N GLN A 241 14.70 -12.87 -20.36
CA GLN A 241 15.87 -13.13 -21.20
C GLN A 241 16.02 -14.63 -21.50
N ARG A 242 15.98 -15.47 -20.46
CA ARG A 242 16.12 -16.93 -20.59
C ARG A 242 15.00 -17.52 -21.46
N ILE A 243 13.75 -17.06 -21.31
CA ILE A 243 12.63 -17.48 -22.18
C ILE A 243 12.88 -17.13 -23.65
N VAL A 244 13.39 -15.93 -23.94
CA VAL A 244 13.74 -15.54 -25.32
C VAL A 244 14.84 -16.44 -25.86
N GLU A 245 15.92 -16.65 -25.11
CA GLU A 245 17.04 -17.51 -25.51
C GLU A 245 16.59 -18.95 -25.78
N ALA A 246 15.74 -19.52 -24.92
CA ALA A 246 15.19 -20.85 -25.12
C ALA A 246 14.27 -20.91 -26.35
N SER A 247 13.45 -19.89 -26.58
CA SER A 247 12.51 -19.84 -27.72
C SER A 247 13.22 -19.77 -29.07
N VAL A 248 14.40 -19.14 -29.12
CA VAL A 248 15.20 -18.99 -30.35
C VAL A 248 16.10 -20.21 -30.61
N SER A 249 16.33 -21.06 -29.60
CA SER A 249 17.24 -22.20 -29.69
C SER A 249 16.81 -23.30 -30.68
N GLY A 250 15.51 -23.39 -30.98
CA GLY A 250 14.94 -24.48 -31.79
C GLY A 250 14.80 -25.83 -31.07
N ASP A 251 15.20 -25.91 -29.79
CA ASP A 251 15.07 -27.12 -28.96
C ASP A 251 13.76 -27.08 -28.14
N ALA A 252 12.84 -27.98 -28.48
CA ALA A 252 11.53 -28.08 -27.84
C ALA A 252 11.59 -28.45 -26.34
N TYR A 253 12.68 -29.06 -25.87
CA TYR A 253 12.83 -29.48 -24.46
C TYR A 253 13.47 -28.40 -23.59
N ARG A 254 14.16 -27.44 -24.20
CA ARG A 254 14.91 -26.41 -23.47
C ARG A 254 13.99 -25.49 -22.67
N LEU A 255 12.87 -25.07 -23.25
CA LEU A 255 11.93 -24.15 -22.59
C LEU A 255 11.25 -24.80 -21.35
N PRO A 256 10.69 -26.02 -21.42
CA PRO A 256 10.18 -26.71 -20.24
C PRO A 256 11.23 -26.91 -19.12
N ALA A 257 12.42 -27.41 -19.44
CA ALA A 257 13.46 -27.66 -18.43
C ALA A 257 13.88 -26.37 -17.72
N MET A 258 14.18 -25.34 -18.51
CA MET A 258 14.62 -24.04 -18.00
C MET A 258 13.53 -23.32 -17.19
N THR A 259 12.25 -23.39 -17.61
CA THR A 259 11.16 -22.82 -16.81
C THR A 259 10.95 -23.55 -15.48
N GLY A 260 11.21 -24.85 -15.43
CA GLY A 260 11.26 -25.63 -14.19
C GLY A 260 12.38 -25.17 -13.24
N GLU A 261 13.61 -25.07 -13.74
CA GLU A 261 14.77 -24.59 -12.97
C GLU A 261 14.53 -23.19 -12.39
N MET A 262 14.06 -22.26 -13.21
CA MET A 262 13.79 -20.87 -12.78
C MET A 262 12.68 -20.79 -11.73
N ALA A 263 11.69 -21.69 -11.80
CA ALA A 263 10.65 -21.78 -10.79
C ALA A 263 11.21 -22.29 -9.44
N GLU A 264 12.15 -23.23 -9.46
CA GLU A 264 12.83 -23.70 -8.24
C GLU A 264 13.73 -22.62 -7.63
N GLU A 265 14.52 -21.91 -8.45
CA GLU A 265 15.40 -20.83 -7.99
C GLU A 265 14.65 -19.73 -7.22
N VAL A 266 13.46 -19.33 -7.71
CA VAL A 266 12.60 -18.34 -7.04
C VAL A 266 12.09 -18.88 -5.71
N VAL A 267 11.65 -20.14 -5.65
CA VAL A 267 11.14 -20.74 -4.41
C VAL A 267 12.25 -20.91 -3.38
N ASP A 268 13.47 -21.25 -3.81
CA ASP A 268 14.60 -21.38 -2.90
C ASP A 268 15.01 -20.03 -2.31
N GLU A 269 15.03 -18.95 -3.11
CA GLU A 269 15.26 -17.61 -2.56
C GLU A 269 14.13 -17.16 -1.59
N MET A 270 12.88 -17.58 -1.82
CA MET A 270 11.80 -17.34 -0.85
C MET A 270 12.06 -18.04 0.49
N LYS A 271 12.58 -19.28 0.47
CA LYS A 271 12.96 -20.01 1.69
C LYS A 271 14.15 -19.36 2.38
N ASP A 272 15.16 -18.93 1.62
CA ASP A 272 16.36 -18.29 2.18
C ASP A 272 16.00 -16.99 2.90
N ARG A 273 15.17 -16.14 2.29
CA ARG A 273 14.66 -14.92 2.96
C ARG A 273 13.89 -15.21 4.24
N TRP A 274 13.16 -16.32 4.30
CA TRP A 274 12.50 -16.74 5.53
C TRP A 274 13.52 -17.18 6.59
N ARG A 275 14.53 -17.97 6.22
CA ARG A 275 15.60 -18.41 7.14
C ARG A 275 16.34 -17.21 7.76
N ASP A 276 16.71 -16.23 6.94
CA ASP A 276 17.42 -15.02 7.37
C ASP A 276 16.64 -14.23 8.43
N LEU A 277 15.30 -14.28 8.39
CA LEU A 277 14.40 -13.62 9.35
C LEU A 277 14.15 -14.50 10.59
N GLU A 278 14.06 -15.82 10.41
CA GLU A 278 13.78 -16.78 11.47
C GLU A 278 14.98 -17.00 12.40
N GLU A 279 16.21 -16.99 11.88
CA GLU A 279 17.44 -17.05 12.70
C GLU A 279 17.46 -15.96 13.79
N GLN A 280 16.64 -14.91 13.64
CA GLN A 280 16.49 -13.82 14.58
C GLN A 280 15.37 -14.01 15.61
N THR A 281 14.43 -14.97 15.47
CA THR A 281 13.13 -14.95 16.18
C THR A 281 12.49 -16.27 16.67
N VAL A 282 13.24 -17.38 16.79
CA VAL A 282 12.87 -18.73 17.35
C VAL A 282 12.73 -19.80 16.25
N GLN A 283 13.23 -21.02 16.54
CA GLN A 283 13.06 -22.22 15.71
C GLN A 283 11.57 -22.59 15.54
N SER A 284 11.06 -22.33 14.35
CA SER A 284 9.76 -22.75 13.82
C SER A 284 9.98 -23.69 12.62
N ASP A 285 8.92 -24.41 12.23
CA ASP A 285 9.00 -25.25 11.03
C ASP A 285 8.94 -24.38 9.77
N MET A 286 9.70 -24.75 8.74
CA MET A 286 9.70 -24.05 7.45
C MET A 286 8.28 -23.97 6.84
N PRO A 287 7.81 -22.77 6.48
CA PRO A 287 6.56 -22.57 5.78
C PRO A 287 6.52 -23.35 4.46
N SER A 288 5.37 -23.92 4.15
CA SER A 288 5.14 -24.64 2.89
C SER A 288 4.48 -23.77 1.82
N ARG A 289 4.11 -22.52 2.16
CA ARG A 289 3.55 -21.51 1.24
C ARG A 289 4.19 -20.15 1.49
N PHE A 290 4.43 -19.41 0.42
CA PHE A 290 5.06 -18.10 0.42
C PHE A 290 4.21 -17.11 -0.37
N VAL A 291 3.80 -16.02 0.26
CA VAL A 291 2.99 -14.98 -0.38
C VAL A 291 3.90 -13.95 -1.01
N ASP A 292 3.85 -13.86 -2.34
CA ASP A 292 4.44 -12.79 -3.13
C ASP A 292 3.34 -11.76 -3.43
N LYS A 293 3.35 -10.64 -2.70
CA LYS A 293 2.39 -9.55 -2.88
C LYS A 293 3.03 -8.41 -3.66
N MET A 294 2.99 -8.53 -4.98
CA MET A 294 3.24 -7.43 -5.90
C MET A 294 1.99 -7.15 -6.72
N LEU A 295 1.33 -6.02 -6.42
CA LEU A 295 0.04 -5.68 -7.00
C LEU A 295 0.05 -5.67 -8.53
N THR A 296 1.11 -5.12 -9.13
CA THR A 296 1.33 -5.01 -10.58
C THR A 296 1.66 -6.32 -11.27
N ASN A 297 1.76 -7.45 -10.55
CA ASN A 297 1.91 -8.77 -11.18
C ASN A 297 0.73 -9.16 -12.07
N TYR A 298 -0.37 -8.38 -12.08
CA TYR A 298 -1.38 -8.51 -13.13
C TYR A 298 -0.79 -8.33 -14.55
N PHE A 299 0.35 -7.65 -14.73
CA PHE A 299 1.04 -7.61 -16.03
C PHE A 299 1.83 -8.90 -16.34
N ASN A 300 2.12 -9.71 -15.32
CA ASN A 300 3.03 -10.85 -15.41
C ASN A 300 2.32 -12.21 -15.24
N ILE A 301 0.98 -12.25 -15.22
CA ILE A 301 0.20 -13.49 -15.02
C ILE A 301 0.60 -14.57 -16.04
N GLY A 302 0.87 -14.20 -17.29
CA GLY A 302 1.35 -15.15 -18.31
C GLY A 302 2.61 -15.89 -17.87
N PHE A 303 3.64 -15.16 -17.43
CA PHE A 303 4.88 -15.76 -16.91
C PHE A 303 4.65 -16.54 -15.62
N ILE A 304 3.84 -16.03 -14.71
CA ILE A 304 3.49 -16.73 -13.46
C ILE A 304 2.82 -18.07 -13.78
N HIS A 305 1.90 -18.10 -14.75
CA HIS A 305 1.21 -19.32 -15.15
C HIS A 305 2.16 -20.33 -15.82
N MET A 306 3.11 -19.86 -16.64
CA MET A 306 4.11 -20.70 -17.28
C MET A 306 5.07 -21.34 -16.26
N LEU A 307 5.56 -20.57 -15.28
CA LEU A 307 6.49 -21.07 -14.26
C LEU A 307 5.77 -21.88 -13.17
N TYR A 308 4.53 -21.51 -12.84
CA TYR A 308 3.76 -22.09 -11.75
C TYR A 308 2.32 -22.37 -12.16
N PRO A 309 2.06 -23.40 -12.97
CA PRO A 309 0.71 -23.74 -13.41
C PRO A 309 -0.24 -24.07 -12.25
N LYS A 310 0.27 -24.50 -11.09
CA LYS A 310 -0.52 -24.88 -9.90
C LYS A 310 -0.46 -23.89 -8.72
N ALA A 311 0.31 -22.80 -8.83
CA ALA A 311 0.34 -21.76 -7.78
C ALA A 311 -1.01 -21.04 -7.67
N LEU A 312 -1.29 -20.45 -6.52
CA LEU A 312 -2.47 -19.59 -6.38
C LEU A 312 -2.20 -18.20 -6.91
N ILE A 313 -3.18 -17.63 -7.62
CA ILE A 313 -3.20 -16.22 -8.00
C ILE A 313 -4.49 -15.63 -7.41
N LEU A 314 -4.34 -14.82 -6.37
CA LEU A 314 -5.42 -14.15 -5.67
C LEU A 314 -5.48 -12.69 -6.12
N HIS A 315 -6.58 -12.33 -6.76
CA HIS A 315 -6.86 -10.98 -7.24
C HIS A 315 -7.79 -10.27 -6.25
N VAL A 316 -7.27 -9.26 -5.55
CA VAL A 316 -8.07 -8.44 -4.63
C VAL A 316 -8.75 -7.33 -5.42
N ILE A 317 -10.08 -7.29 -5.31
CA ILE A 317 -10.93 -6.33 -6.01
C ILE A 317 -11.73 -5.56 -4.99
N ARG A 318 -11.80 -4.24 -5.14
CA ARG A 318 -12.60 -3.36 -4.30
C ARG A 318 -13.46 -2.49 -5.22
N GLU A 319 -14.51 -1.89 -4.68
CA GLU A 319 -15.34 -0.94 -5.43
C GLU A 319 -14.44 0.09 -6.16
N PRO A 320 -14.64 0.31 -7.48
CA PRO A 320 -13.76 1.12 -8.31
C PRO A 320 -13.52 2.52 -7.78
N MET A 321 -14.57 3.23 -7.37
CA MET A 321 -14.44 4.61 -6.91
C MET A 321 -13.78 4.70 -5.54
N ASP A 322 -14.06 3.77 -4.62
CA ASP A 322 -13.32 3.65 -3.36
C ASP A 322 -11.82 3.37 -3.60
N THR A 323 -11.51 2.55 -4.60
CA THR A 323 -10.13 2.18 -4.96
C THR A 323 -9.38 3.37 -5.54
N VAL A 324 -9.95 3.99 -6.58
CA VAL A 324 -9.37 5.13 -7.30
C VAL A 324 -9.28 6.34 -6.38
N PHE A 325 -10.33 6.68 -5.64
CA PHE A 325 -10.29 7.80 -4.70
C PHE A 325 -9.28 7.55 -3.57
N SER A 326 -9.21 6.33 -3.04
CA SER A 326 -8.20 6.02 -2.02
C SER A 326 -6.77 6.12 -2.57
N ALA A 327 -6.53 5.82 -3.85
CA ALA A 327 -5.22 5.99 -4.49
C ALA A 327 -4.93 7.47 -4.80
N TYR A 328 -5.94 8.23 -5.21
CA TYR A 328 -5.85 9.66 -5.47
C TYR A 328 -5.46 10.42 -4.19
N LYS A 329 -6.16 10.15 -3.09
CA LYS A 329 -5.95 10.80 -1.79
C LYS A 329 -4.60 10.48 -1.16
N HIS A 330 -3.97 9.36 -1.53
CA HIS A 330 -2.77 8.88 -0.85
C HIS A 330 -1.51 9.50 -1.48
N ASP A 331 -0.71 10.17 -0.66
CA ASP A 331 0.56 10.75 -1.11
C ASP A 331 1.67 9.69 -1.25
N PHE A 332 1.68 8.98 -2.38
CA PHE A 332 2.75 8.02 -2.70
C PHE A 332 4.10 8.71 -2.97
N PRO A 333 5.24 8.08 -2.62
CA PRO A 333 6.57 8.58 -2.97
C PRO A 333 6.80 8.73 -4.49
N ALA A 334 7.75 9.61 -4.84
CA ALA A 334 8.08 9.98 -6.22
C ALA A 334 8.62 8.81 -7.08
N ASP A 335 9.25 7.81 -6.47
CA ASP A 335 9.84 6.63 -7.12
C ASP A 335 8.84 5.48 -7.30
N ARG A 336 7.58 5.65 -6.90
CA ARG A 336 6.53 4.63 -6.99
C ARG A 336 5.32 5.14 -7.76
N LEU A 337 4.12 5.01 -7.20
CA LEU A 337 2.84 5.44 -7.78
C LEU A 337 2.67 6.97 -7.69
N ALA A 338 3.69 7.73 -8.05
CA ALA A 338 3.76 9.18 -7.82
C ALA A 338 2.65 9.96 -8.55
N TYR A 339 2.29 9.51 -9.75
CA TYR A 339 1.34 10.18 -10.63
C TYR A 339 -0.13 9.89 -10.32
N THR A 340 -0.45 9.14 -9.25
CA THR A 340 -1.85 8.93 -8.83
C THR A 340 -2.54 10.22 -8.40
N CYS A 341 -1.79 11.30 -8.18
CA CYS A 341 -2.31 12.64 -7.93
C CYS A 341 -2.85 13.35 -9.19
N ASP A 342 -2.54 12.85 -10.40
CA ASP A 342 -3.14 13.32 -11.66
C ASP A 342 -4.35 12.44 -11.99
N LYS A 343 -5.51 13.08 -12.21
CA LYS A 343 -6.77 12.38 -12.47
C LYS A 343 -6.76 11.57 -13.77
N LYS A 344 -6.15 12.12 -14.83
CA LYS A 344 -6.07 11.47 -16.15
C LYS A 344 -5.13 10.28 -16.11
N VAL A 345 -3.97 10.45 -15.47
CA VAL A 345 -3.00 9.36 -15.32
C VAL A 345 -3.57 8.24 -14.45
N LEU A 346 -4.20 8.58 -13.32
CA LEU A 346 -4.83 7.58 -12.47
C LEU A 346 -5.95 6.80 -13.18
N ALA A 347 -6.77 7.48 -14.00
CA ALA A 347 -7.77 6.83 -14.82
C ALA A 347 -7.13 5.90 -15.87
N GLU A 348 -6.07 6.33 -16.55
CA GLU A 348 -5.32 5.48 -17.51
C GLU A 348 -4.78 4.22 -16.82
N LEU A 349 -4.16 4.37 -15.64
CA LEU A 349 -3.63 3.26 -14.85
C LEU A 349 -4.74 2.26 -14.48
N TYR A 350 -5.87 2.77 -13.97
CA TYR A 350 -6.98 1.91 -13.54
C TYR A 350 -7.67 1.22 -14.72
N ASN A 351 -7.93 1.95 -15.80
CA ASN A 351 -8.55 1.40 -17.01
C ASN A 351 -7.67 0.31 -17.64
N THR A 352 -6.36 0.55 -17.75
CA THR A 352 -5.41 -0.45 -18.26
C THR A 352 -5.37 -1.68 -17.36
N TYR A 353 -5.39 -1.51 -16.04
CA TYR A 353 -5.48 -2.62 -15.09
C TYR A 353 -6.75 -3.46 -15.33
N ARG A 354 -7.92 -2.83 -15.46
CA ARG A 354 -9.18 -3.53 -15.74
C ARG A 354 -9.13 -4.28 -17.07
N ASP A 355 -8.60 -3.66 -18.12
CA ASP A 355 -8.48 -4.29 -19.43
C ASP A 355 -7.47 -5.44 -19.44
N THR A 356 -6.40 -5.33 -18.66
CA THR A 356 -5.44 -6.40 -18.44
C THR A 356 -6.11 -7.59 -17.74
N MET A 357 -6.87 -7.34 -16.69
CA MET A 357 -7.62 -8.41 -16.00
C MET A 357 -8.66 -9.06 -16.90
N ASN A 358 -9.42 -8.28 -17.66
CA ASN A 358 -10.39 -8.78 -18.64
C ASN A 358 -9.73 -9.68 -19.70
N HIS A 359 -8.52 -9.30 -20.15
CA HIS A 359 -7.74 -10.13 -21.06
C HIS A 359 -7.41 -11.49 -20.43
N TRP A 360 -6.91 -11.50 -19.19
CA TRP A 360 -6.57 -12.75 -18.51
C TRP A 360 -7.76 -13.66 -18.26
N GLU A 361 -8.92 -13.11 -17.87
CA GLU A 361 -10.15 -13.91 -17.75
C GLU A 361 -10.53 -14.59 -19.07
N LYS A 362 -10.28 -13.92 -20.20
CA LYS A 362 -10.56 -14.46 -21.53
C LYS A 362 -9.58 -15.57 -21.95
N VAL A 363 -8.29 -15.41 -21.66
CA VAL A 363 -7.25 -16.33 -22.16
C VAL A 363 -6.84 -17.42 -21.16
N LEU A 364 -7.16 -17.24 -19.88
CA LEU A 364 -6.90 -18.16 -18.76
C LEU A 364 -8.14 -18.28 -17.85
N PRO A 365 -9.30 -18.72 -18.38
CA PRO A 365 -10.54 -18.75 -17.60
C PRO A 365 -10.39 -19.62 -16.35
N GLY A 366 -10.75 -19.06 -15.19
CA GLY A 366 -10.69 -19.74 -13.89
C GLY A 366 -9.29 -19.90 -13.29
N ARG A 367 -8.24 -19.36 -13.94
CA ARG A 367 -6.87 -19.40 -13.40
C ARG A 367 -6.68 -18.48 -12.19
N ILE A 368 -7.43 -17.38 -12.17
CA ILE A 368 -7.34 -16.30 -11.18
C ILE A 368 -8.55 -16.41 -10.24
N MET A 369 -8.30 -16.34 -8.94
CA MET A 369 -9.36 -16.31 -7.94
C MET A 369 -9.55 -14.87 -7.48
N HIS A 370 -10.78 -14.38 -7.54
CA HIS A 370 -11.14 -13.04 -7.12
C HIS A 370 -11.59 -13.02 -5.67
N VAL A 371 -11.12 -12.02 -4.93
CA VAL A 371 -11.48 -11.77 -3.54
C VAL A 371 -11.97 -10.33 -3.43
N ARG A 372 -13.27 -10.15 -3.18
CA ARG A 372 -13.83 -8.81 -2.98
C ARG A 372 -13.44 -8.29 -1.60
N TYR A 373 -12.96 -7.06 -1.54
CA TYR A 373 -12.62 -6.38 -0.30
C TYR A 373 -13.83 -6.28 0.63
N GLU A 374 -15.00 -5.94 0.08
CA GLU A 374 -16.24 -5.78 0.83
C GLU A 374 -16.70 -7.12 1.41
N ASP A 375 -16.40 -8.24 0.76
CA ASP A 375 -16.70 -9.57 1.30
C ASP A 375 -15.77 -9.88 2.48
N MET A 376 -14.46 -9.59 2.37
CA MET A 376 -13.54 -9.68 3.51
C MET A 376 -13.98 -8.78 4.67
N VAL A 377 -14.52 -7.59 4.37
CA VAL A 377 -14.98 -6.65 5.39
C VAL A 377 -16.25 -7.12 6.10
N ASN A 378 -17.19 -7.72 5.35
CA ASN A 378 -18.50 -8.09 5.88
C ASN A 378 -18.57 -9.53 6.43
N ASP A 379 -17.74 -10.44 5.92
CA ASP A 379 -17.67 -11.85 6.34
C ASP A 379 -16.23 -12.36 6.32
N MET A 380 -15.39 -11.78 7.18
CA MET A 380 -14.00 -12.22 7.32
C MET A 380 -13.89 -13.72 7.62
N PRO A 381 -14.64 -14.33 8.56
CA PRO A 381 -14.52 -15.75 8.85
C PRO A 381 -14.85 -16.66 7.66
N GLY A 382 -15.93 -16.36 6.91
CA GLY A 382 -16.30 -17.14 5.73
C GLY A 382 -15.25 -17.03 4.62
N VAL A 383 -14.81 -15.80 4.31
CA VAL A 383 -13.78 -15.55 3.30
C VAL A 383 -12.44 -16.20 3.69
N ALA A 384 -12.00 -16.05 4.94
CA ALA A 384 -10.75 -16.64 5.43
C ALA A 384 -10.73 -18.17 5.30
N ARG A 385 -11.82 -18.86 5.67
CA ARG A 385 -11.92 -20.32 5.50
C ARG A 385 -11.79 -20.73 4.04
N SER A 386 -12.43 -20.01 3.12
CA SER A 386 -12.34 -20.29 1.68
C SER A 386 -10.97 -19.97 1.08
N ILE A 387 -10.29 -18.92 1.55
CA ILE A 387 -8.90 -18.61 1.17
C ILE A 387 -7.98 -19.76 1.60
N ILE A 388 -8.02 -20.17 2.87
CA ILE A 388 -7.16 -21.26 3.39
C ILE A 388 -7.44 -22.56 2.64
N LYS A 389 -8.72 -22.88 2.38
CA LYS A 389 -9.11 -24.02 1.56
C LYS A 389 -8.48 -23.98 0.17
N ALA A 390 -8.40 -22.81 -0.48
CA ALA A 390 -7.76 -22.68 -1.78
C ALA A 390 -6.26 -23.05 -1.73
N THR A 391 -5.58 -22.77 -0.60
CA THR A 391 -4.14 -23.12 -0.43
C THR A 391 -3.89 -24.62 -0.33
N GLY A 392 -4.94 -25.39 -0.01
CA GLY A 392 -4.88 -26.82 0.27
C GLY A 392 -4.32 -27.17 1.66
N LEU A 393 -4.16 -26.17 2.54
CA LEU A 393 -3.75 -26.37 3.92
C LEU A 393 -4.99 -26.64 4.82
N PRO A 394 -4.82 -27.36 5.94
CA PRO A 394 -5.88 -27.51 6.93
C PRO A 394 -6.22 -26.16 7.58
N TRP A 395 -7.45 -26.02 8.07
CA TRP A 395 -7.85 -24.82 8.82
C TRP A 395 -7.11 -24.72 10.16
N GLN A 396 -6.77 -23.49 10.56
CA GLN A 396 -6.20 -23.15 11.87
C GLN A 396 -6.91 -21.90 12.40
N ASP A 397 -7.30 -21.90 13.68
CA ASP A 397 -8.06 -20.78 14.26
C ASP A 397 -7.22 -19.49 14.37
N SER A 398 -5.89 -19.61 14.43
CA SER A 398 -4.95 -18.48 14.43
C SER A 398 -5.13 -17.54 13.24
N VAL A 399 -5.73 -18.03 12.15
CA VAL A 399 -6.04 -17.23 10.96
C VAL A 399 -6.99 -16.07 11.27
N LEU A 400 -7.90 -16.22 12.24
CA LEU A 400 -8.80 -15.15 12.65
C LEU A 400 -8.12 -14.13 13.59
N ASP A 401 -6.97 -14.50 14.16
CA ASP A 401 -6.14 -13.66 15.02
C ASP A 401 -5.10 -12.86 14.21
N PHE A 402 -5.32 -12.65 12.90
CA PHE A 402 -4.41 -11.93 11.99
C PHE A 402 -4.06 -10.50 12.41
N HIS A 403 -4.83 -9.91 13.32
CA HIS A 403 -4.59 -8.60 13.92
C HIS A 403 -3.50 -8.63 15.01
N ASN A 404 -3.30 -9.77 15.67
CA ASN A 404 -2.37 -9.94 16.79
C ASN A 404 -0.93 -10.24 16.37
N LYS A 405 -0.71 -10.76 15.16
CA LYS A 405 0.64 -11.05 14.66
C LYS A 405 1.41 -9.73 14.43
N LYS A 406 2.50 -9.53 15.19
CA LYS A 406 3.47 -8.45 14.93
C LYS A 406 4.17 -8.76 13.62
N GLN A 407 3.97 -7.92 12.61
CA GLN A 407 4.56 -8.14 11.29
C GLN A 407 5.63 -7.08 10.98
N TYR A 408 6.73 -7.53 10.38
CA TYR A 408 7.81 -6.71 9.81
C TYR A 408 7.37 -6.10 8.47
N VAL A 409 6.33 -5.25 8.46
CA VAL A 409 5.75 -4.78 7.19
C VAL A 409 6.04 -3.31 6.92
N ASN A 410 6.93 -3.07 5.94
CA ASN A 410 7.11 -1.80 5.25
C ASN A 410 6.04 -1.61 4.17
N THR A 411 4.77 -1.38 4.55
CA THR A 411 3.72 -0.99 3.59
C THR A 411 3.05 0.31 3.99
N PHE A 412 2.62 1.07 2.98
CA PHE A 412 1.86 2.32 3.16
C PHE A 412 0.44 2.12 3.74
N SER A 413 0.03 0.87 3.98
CA SER A 413 -1.28 0.51 4.56
C SER A 413 -1.24 0.27 6.08
N THR A 414 -0.07 0.38 6.73
CA THR A 414 0.18 -0.08 8.11
C THR A 414 -0.78 0.46 9.17
N THR A 415 -1.23 1.72 9.09
CA THR A 415 -2.15 2.32 10.08
C THR A 415 -3.57 1.76 10.00
N GLN A 416 -4.03 1.35 8.81
CA GLN A 416 -5.41 0.87 8.60
C GLN A 416 -5.61 -0.59 9.03
N VAL A 417 -4.52 -1.35 9.17
CA VAL A 417 -4.57 -2.81 9.31
C VAL A 417 -4.27 -3.29 10.75
N ARG A 418 -3.76 -2.40 11.62
CA ARG A 418 -3.52 -2.70 13.06
C ARG A 418 -4.79 -2.78 13.90
N LYS A 419 -5.89 -2.24 13.40
CA LYS A 419 -7.17 -2.26 14.08
C LYS A 419 -8.09 -3.29 13.40
N GLN A 420 -9.07 -3.83 14.14
CA GLN A 420 -10.07 -4.76 13.60
C GLN A 420 -10.68 -4.23 12.30
N VAL A 421 -11.16 -5.14 11.44
CA VAL A 421 -11.74 -4.83 10.13
C VAL A 421 -12.78 -3.70 10.25
N TYR A 422 -12.47 -2.52 9.71
CA TYR A 422 -13.37 -1.37 9.75
C TYR A 422 -14.18 -1.21 8.47
N LYS A 423 -15.47 -0.86 8.64
CA LYS A 423 -16.40 -0.53 7.55
C LYS A 423 -16.24 0.90 7.03
N ASP A 424 -15.57 1.78 7.77
CA ASP A 424 -15.46 3.22 7.49
C ASP A 424 -14.76 3.58 6.16
N SER A 425 -14.03 2.63 5.59
CA SER A 425 -13.38 2.79 4.28
C SER A 425 -14.33 2.55 3.11
N MET A 426 -15.47 1.89 3.32
CA MET A 426 -16.44 1.62 2.25
C MET A 426 -17.26 2.89 1.95
N GLN A 427 -17.41 3.17 0.66
CA GLN A 427 -18.17 4.29 0.10
C GLN A 427 -17.66 5.66 0.58
N SER A 428 -16.38 5.74 0.93
CA SER A 428 -15.74 6.97 1.43
C SER A 428 -15.71 8.08 0.37
N TRP A 429 -15.65 7.68 -0.91
CA TRP A 429 -15.64 8.60 -2.06
C TRP A 429 -16.95 9.40 -2.19
N LYS A 430 -18.07 8.91 -1.64
CA LYS A 430 -19.38 9.60 -1.73
C LYS A 430 -19.37 10.97 -1.06
N LYS A 431 -18.50 11.17 -0.07
CA LYS A 431 -18.28 12.48 0.58
C LYS A 431 -17.72 13.54 -0.39
N TYR A 432 -17.11 13.08 -1.49
CA TYR A 432 -16.46 13.89 -2.51
C TYR A 432 -17.08 13.67 -3.90
N GLU A 433 -18.27 13.07 -3.98
CA GLU A 433 -18.93 12.67 -5.23
C GLU A 433 -18.99 13.81 -6.26
N GLN A 434 -19.40 15.01 -5.82
CA GLN A 434 -19.46 16.20 -6.69
C GLN A 434 -18.12 16.57 -7.31
N HIS A 435 -17.02 16.36 -6.58
CA HIS A 435 -15.67 16.67 -7.05
C HIS A 435 -15.05 15.54 -7.89
N LEU A 436 -15.57 14.32 -7.75
CA LEU A 436 -15.08 13.12 -8.43
C LEU A 436 -15.79 12.84 -9.75
N GLN A 437 -16.84 13.59 -10.11
CA GLN A 437 -17.51 13.43 -11.40
C GLN A 437 -16.54 13.40 -12.60
N PRO A 438 -15.53 14.29 -12.72
CA PRO A 438 -14.58 14.21 -13.83
C PRO A 438 -13.75 12.93 -13.84
N MET A 439 -13.49 12.32 -12.67
CA MET A 439 -12.83 11.01 -12.58
C MET A 439 -13.78 9.90 -13.04
N MET A 440 -15.05 9.93 -12.62
CA MET A 440 -16.05 8.95 -13.04
C MET A 440 -16.23 8.95 -14.55
N ASP A 441 -16.25 10.12 -15.18
CA ASP A 441 -16.34 10.28 -16.63
C ASP A 441 -15.13 9.65 -17.36
N LEU A 442 -13.93 9.73 -16.78
CA LEU A 442 -12.71 9.12 -17.33
C LEU A 442 -12.67 7.59 -17.17
N LEU A 443 -13.35 7.04 -16.16
CA LEU A 443 -13.45 5.61 -15.92
C LEU A 443 -14.56 4.94 -16.74
N ASP A 444 -15.57 5.72 -17.17
CA ASP A 444 -16.70 5.25 -17.99
C ASP A 444 -17.36 3.99 -17.36
N HIS A 445 -17.77 3.00 -18.15
CA HIS A 445 -18.40 1.76 -17.67
C HIS A 445 -17.52 0.91 -16.72
N ARG A 446 -16.22 1.21 -16.58
CA ARG A 446 -15.31 0.46 -15.67
C ARG A 446 -15.52 0.80 -14.19
N VAL A 447 -16.43 1.73 -13.88
CA VAL A 447 -16.99 1.91 -12.52
C VAL A 447 -17.96 0.79 -12.13
N ALA A 448 -18.44 -0.02 -13.08
CA ALA A 448 -19.31 -1.16 -12.78
C ALA A 448 -18.55 -2.21 -11.93
N TYR A 449 -19.19 -2.64 -10.84
CA TYR A 449 -18.57 -3.49 -9.81
C TYR A 449 -19.32 -4.80 -9.58
N ASP A 450 -19.34 -5.65 -10.60
CA ASP A 450 -20.10 -6.89 -10.66
C ASP A 450 -19.26 -8.17 -10.43
N GLN A 451 -17.93 -8.10 -10.52
CA GLN A 451 -17.05 -9.27 -10.33
C GLN A 451 -17.27 -9.91 -8.94
N PRO A 452 -17.72 -11.18 -8.85
CA PRO A 452 -17.96 -11.84 -7.57
C PRO A 452 -16.65 -12.35 -6.94
N THR A 453 -16.69 -12.65 -5.64
CA THR A 453 -15.65 -13.49 -5.02
C THR A 453 -15.75 -14.91 -5.56
N THR A 454 -14.67 -15.45 -6.11
CA THR A 454 -14.65 -16.78 -6.76
C THR A 454 -13.92 -17.85 -5.94
N LEU A 455 -13.70 -17.59 -4.65
CA LEU A 455 -13.04 -18.53 -3.75
C LEU A 455 -13.83 -19.85 -3.58
N PRO A 456 -13.16 -20.99 -3.43
CA PRO A 456 -13.82 -22.29 -3.32
C PRO A 456 -14.81 -22.37 -2.15
N GLY A 457 -16.07 -22.63 -2.47
CA GLY A 457 -17.13 -22.83 -1.48
C GLY A 457 -17.59 -21.58 -0.73
N TYR A 458 -17.05 -20.40 -1.06
CA TYR A 458 -17.56 -19.15 -0.50
C TYR A 458 -18.90 -18.82 -1.13
N LYS A 459 -19.90 -18.53 -0.29
CA LYS A 459 -21.17 -17.96 -0.72
C LYS A 459 -21.35 -16.68 0.06
N LYS A 460 -21.51 -15.57 -0.65
CA LYS A 460 -21.80 -14.28 -0.03
C LYS A 460 -23.05 -14.44 0.85
N PRO A 461 -22.99 -14.10 2.15
CA PRO A 461 -24.17 -14.13 3.01
C PRO A 461 -25.26 -13.23 2.43
N ASP A 462 -26.52 -13.63 2.60
CA ASP A 462 -27.64 -12.75 2.30
C ASP A 462 -27.49 -11.45 3.11
N PRO A 463 -27.90 -10.29 2.57
CA PRO A 463 -27.90 -9.05 3.33
C PRO A 463 -28.68 -9.29 4.61
N VAL A 464 -28.06 -9.09 5.77
CA VAL A 464 -28.78 -9.10 7.04
C VAL A 464 -29.85 -8.01 6.93
N GLU A 465 -31.12 -8.40 6.86
CA GLU A 465 -32.23 -7.45 6.95
C GLU A 465 -31.99 -6.65 8.23
N LYS A 466 -31.82 -5.33 8.08
CA LYS A 466 -31.83 -4.46 9.26
C LYS A 466 -33.15 -4.76 9.99
N PRO A 467 -33.13 -5.01 11.30
CA PRO A 467 -34.38 -5.10 12.05
C PRO A 467 -35.20 -3.86 11.69
N SER A 468 -36.44 -4.06 11.25
CA SER A 468 -37.36 -2.96 11.01
C SER A 468 -37.38 -2.12 12.28
N ALA A 469 -37.20 -0.82 12.16
CA ALA A 469 -37.43 0.11 13.25
C ALA A 469 -38.94 0.12 13.53
N SER A 470 -39.40 -0.87 14.28
CA SER A 470 -40.75 -0.99 14.81
C SER A 470 -40.61 -1.71 16.15
N ASP A 471 -41.06 -1.01 17.20
CA ASP A 471 -41.12 -1.40 18.61
C ASP A 471 -39.81 -1.28 19.41
N GLY A 472 -39.41 -0.02 19.61
CA GLY A 472 -38.65 0.40 20.79
C GLY A 472 -39.55 1.28 21.65
N GLY A 473 -40.32 0.64 22.53
CA GLY A 473 -41.02 1.32 23.62
C GLY A 473 -40.02 2.04 24.52
N GLU A 474 -40.46 3.17 25.07
CA GLU A 474 -39.74 3.94 26.08
C GLU A 474 -39.42 3.06 27.29
N GLU A 475 -38.17 2.63 27.44
CA GLU A 475 -37.60 2.37 28.77
C GLU A 475 -36.57 3.45 29.06
N ARG A 476 -36.91 4.24 30.09
CA ARG A 476 -36.07 5.25 30.71
C ARG A 476 -35.03 4.53 31.56
N ASP A 477 -33.75 4.72 31.25
CA ASP A 477 -32.67 4.38 32.16
C ASP A 477 -32.21 5.64 32.91
N GLU A 478 -32.48 5.65 34.21
CA GLU A 478 -31.74 6.42 35.20
C GLU A 478 -30.46 5.64 35.58
N LEU A 479 -29.30 6.27 35.38
CA LEU A 479 -28.01 6.24 36.13
C LEU A 479 -26.77 6.19 35.24
#